data_AF-V5GGC9-F1
#
_entry.id   AF-V5GGC9-F1
#
_cell.length_a   1.000
_cell.length_b   1.000
_cell.length_c   1.000
_cell.angle_alpha   90.00
_cell.angle_beta   90.00
_cell.angle_gamma   90.00
#
_symmetry.space_group_name_H-M   'P 1'
#
loop_
_entity.id
_entity.type
_entity.pdbx_description
1 polymer ?
#
loop_
_entity_poly.entity_id
_entity_poly.type
_entity_poly.pdbx_seq_one_letter_code
_entity_poly.pdbx_strand_id
1 'polypeptide(L)'
;NFTATHAGWMEWRICKLSDPKQLEEQECFDQHLLELADGSGTRYMMDQNDNNHQGVYTIDVKLPQGLTCDRCVMQWYYHDGNQWGDCGNGSFGMGCGAQEEYRNCADIAIE
;
A
#
# COMPACT_ATOMS: atom_id res chain seq x y z
N ASN A 1 -10.07 -7.31 -1.46
CA ASN A 1 -10.74 -8.59 -1.13
C ASN A 1 -9.65 -9.58 -0.78
N PHE A 2 -9.53 -9.94 0.49
CA PHE A 2 -8.51 -10.86 0.97
C PHE A 2 -9.07 -12.27 1.12
N THR A 3 -8.33 -13.25 0.60
CA THR A 3 -8.59 -14.68 0.82
C THR A 3 -7.77 -15.24 1.99
N ALA A 4 -6.71 -14.53 2.39
CA ALA A 4 -5.96 -14.73 3.63
C ALA A 4 -5.24 -13.41 3.97
N THR A 5 -5.10 -13.09 5.25
CA THR A 5 -4.32 -11.94 5.72
C THR A 5 -3.08 -12.42 6.47
N HIS A 6 -1.94 -11.76 6.27
CA HIS A 6 -0.62 -12.21 6.71
C HIS A 6 0.11 -11.15 7.57
N ALA A 7 -0.61 -10.54 8.54
CA ALA A 7 -0.08 -9.42 9.34
C ALA A 7 0.49 -8.29 8.46
N GLY A 8 1.43 -7.48 8.96
CA GLY A 8 2.07 -6.45 8.16
C GLY A 8 1.21 -5.20 7.95
N TRP A 9 1.39 -4.53 6.82
CA TRP A 9 0.78 -3.24 6.55
C TRP A 9 0.50 -3.00 5.08
N MET A 10 -0.54 -2.20 4.81
CA MET A 10 -0.89 -1.73 3.49
C MET A 10 -0.62 -0.25 3.34
N GLU A 11 -0.25 0.19 2.15
CA GLU A 11 -0.20 1.60 1.78
C GLU A 11 -0.64 1.81 0.34
N TRP A 12 -0.96 3.06 0.01
CA TRP A 12 -1.49 3.45 -1.29
C TRP A 12 -0.66 4.59 -1.87
N ARG A 13 -0.41 4.52 -3.17
CA ARG A 13 0.30 5.55 -3.93
C ARG A 13 -0.47 5.89 -5.21
N ILE A 14 -0.22 7.09 -5.74
CA ILE A 14 -0.75 7.50 -7.04
C ILE A 14 0.41 7.89 -7.96
N CYS A 15 0.43 7.33 -9.16
CA CYS A 15 1.27 7.82 -10.25
C CYS A 15 0.40 8.64 -11.21
N LYS A 16 0.78 9.90 -11.43
CA LYS A 16 0.15 10.76 -12.44
C LYS A 16 0.91 10.63 -13.77
N LEU A 17 0.25 10.03 -14.76
CA LEU A 17 0.82 9.88 -16.10
C LEU A 17 0.53 11.13 -16.92
N SER A 18 1.59 11.72 -17.48
CA SER A 18 1.48 12.96 -18.27
C SER A 18 1.46 12.71 -19.77
N ASP A 19 2.03 11.59 -20.23
CA ASP A 19 2.03 11.17 -21.63
C ASP A 19 1.19 9.88 -21.80
N PRO A 20 0.32 9.79 -22.83
CA PRO A 20 -0.42 8.58 -23.18
C PRO A 20 0.41 7.29 -23.25
N LYS A 21 1.70 7.38 -23.58
CA LYS A 21 2.63 6.25 -23.72
C LYS A 21 3.57 6.08 -22.52
N GLN A 22 3.51 6.96 -21.53
CA GLN A 22 4.29 6.82 -20.32
C GLN A 22 3.84 5.56 -19.57
N LEU A 23 4.82 4.77 -19.15
CA LEU A 23 4.60 3.65 -18.24
C LEU A 23 4.72 4.14 -16.81
N GLU A 24 3.92 3.56 -15.93
CA GLU A 24 4.02 3.77 -14.50
C GLU A 24 5.28 3.09 -13.93
N GLU A 25 6.20 3.89 -13.42
CA GLU A 25 7.42 3.45 -12.73
C GLU A 25 7.29 3.70 -11.22
N GLN A 26 8.06 2.99 -10.40
CA GLN A 26 7.95 3.09 -8.94
C GLN A 26 8.24 4.53 -8.46
N GLU A 27 9.19 5.21 -9.11
CA GLU A 27 9.54 6.60 -8.87
C GLU A 27 8.37 7.57 -9.10
N CYS A 28 7.42 7.23 -9.98
CA CYS A 28 6.21 8.00 -10.19
C CYS A 28 5.23 7.81 -9.03
N PHE A 29 5.02 6.56 -8.58
CA PHE A 29 4.18 6.27 -7.43
C PHE A 29 4.70 6.93 -6.15
N ASP A 30 6.01 6.92 -5.95
CA ASP A 30 6.66 7.45 -4.75
C ASP A 30 6.50 8.99 -4.62
N GLN A 31 6.07 9.69 -5.67
CA GLN A 31 5.74 11.12 -5.62
C GLN A 31 4.46 11.41 -4.84
N HIS A 32 3.54 10.45 -4.74
CA HIS A 32 2.24 10.63 -4.09
C HIS A 32 1.87 9.43 -3.21
N LEU A 33 2.62 9.24 -2.12
CA LEU A 33 2.19 8.39 -1.01
C LEU A 33 0.97 9.02 -0.31
N LEU A 34 -0.09 8.23 -0.12
CA LEU A 34 -1.35 8.71 0.43
C LEU A 34 -1.39 8.58 1.95
N GLU A 35 -1.94 9.60 2.59
CA GLU A 35 -2.27 9.60 4.02
C GLU A 35 -3.62 8.91 4.25
N LEU A 36 -3.73 8.18 5.36
CA LEU A 36 -5.00 7.62 5.84
C LEU A 36 -5.94 8.75 6.27
N ALA A 37 -7.24 8.56 6.01
CA ALA A 37 -8.27 9.55 6.30
C ALA A 37 -8.32 9.91 7.80
N ASP A 38 -8.08 8.93 8.67
CA ASP A 38 -8.07 9.07 10.13
C ASP A 38 -6.86 9.81 10.70
N GLY A 39 -5.84 10.10 9.87
CA GLY A 39 -4.63 10.79 10.28
C GLY A 39 -3.61 9.92 11.03
N SER A 40 -3.74 8.59 10.99
CA SER A 40 -2.79 7.65 11.60
C SER A 40 -1.46 7.51 10.84
N GLY A 41 -1.34 8.15 9.67
CA GLY A 41 -0.16 8.14 8.81
C GLY A 41 -0.45 7.50 7.45
N THR A 42 0.56 6.90 6.82
CA THR A 42 0.46 6.37 5.46
C THR A 42 0.28 4.85 5.38
N ARG A 43 0.36 4.15 6.53
CA ARG A 43 0.34 2.69 6.61
C ARG A 43 -0.84 2.22 7.44
N TYR A 44 -1.72 1.45 6.81
CA TYR A 44 -2.78 0.74 7.50
C TYR A 44 -2.21 -0.57 8.06
N MET A 45 -2.19 -0.71 9.37
CA MET A 45 -1.68 -1.90 10.05
C MET A 45 -2.75 -3.00 10.01
N MET A 46 -2.38 -4.18 9.52
CA MET A 46 -3.26 -5.35 9.58
C MET A 46 -3.27 -5.87 11.02
N ASP A 47 -4.46 -6.00 11.61
CA ASP A 47 -4.59 -6.55 12.96
C ASP A 47 -4.16 -8.02 12.96
N GLN A 48 -3.20 -8.35 13.84
CA GLN A 48 -2.68 -9.71 14.01
C GLN A 48 -3.63 -10.60 14.83
N ASN A 49 -4.61 -10.01 15.51
CA ASN A 49 -5.57 -10.70 16.38
C ASN A 49 -6.96 -10.84 15.75
N ASP A 50 -7.20 -10.32 14.55
CA ASP A 50 -8.49 -10.42 13.88
C ASP A 50 -8.69 -11.82 13.32
N ASN A 51 -9.37 -12.68 14.09
CA ASN A 51 -9.65 -14.07 13.73
C ASN A 51 -10.44 -14.24 12.41
N ASN A 52 -10.95 -13.15 11.81
CA ASN A 52 -11.69 -13.15 10.56
C ASN A 52 -10.83 -12.62 9.39
N HIS A 53 -9.75 -13.35 9.10
CA HIS A 53 -8.70 -13.06 8.12
C HIS A 53 -9.14 -13.10 6.63
N GLN A 54 -10.42 -12.91 6.32
CA GLN A 54 -10.98 -13.00 4.97
C GLN A 54 -12.08 -11.97 4.76
N GLY A 55 -12.11 -11.36 3.57
CA GLY A 55 -13.19 -10.49 3.15
C GLY A 55 -12.75 -9.14 2.59
N VAL A 56 -13.65 -8.17 2.69
CA VAL A 56 -13.47 -6.83 2.13
C VAL A 56 -13.07 -5.89 3.25
N TYR A 57 -11.87 -5.34 3.13
CA TYR A 57 -11.40 -4.23 3.96
C TYR A 57 -11.65 -2.94 3.20
N THR A 58 -12.32 -1.98 3.84
CA THR A 58 -12.52 -0.64 3.32
C THR A 58 -11.60 0.29 4.07
N ILE A 59 -10.67 0.92 3.35
CA ILE A 59 -9.70 1.85 3.91
C ILE A 59 -9.90 3.19 3.21
N ASP A 60 -10.12 4.22 4.01
CA ASP A 60 -10.26 5.58 3.53
C ASP A 60 -8.89 6.26 3.49
N VAL A 61 -8.53 6.80 2.32
CA VAL A 61 -7.27 7.54 2.08
C VAL A 61 -7.59 8.95 1.58
N LYS A 62 -6.68 9.89 1.85
CA LYS A 62 -6.78 11.27 1.37
C LYS A 62 -6.06 11.41 0.04
N LEU A 63 -6.79 11.88 -0.98
CA LEU A 63 -6.16 12.29 -2.23
C LEU A 63 -5.30 13.55 -2.00
N PRO A 64 -4.16 13.69 -2.68
CA PRO A 64 -3.32 14.88 -2.55
C PRO A 64 -4.07 16.14 -2.98
N GLN A 65 -3.97 17.20 -2.19
CA GLN A 65 -4.70 18.43 -2.46
C GLN A 65 -4.27 19.04 -3.81
N GLY A 66 -5.25 19.32 -4.67
CA GLY A 66 -5.02 19.92 -5.99
C GLY A 66 -4.46 18.96 -7.04
N LEU A 67 -4.34 17.66 -6.74
CA LEU A 67 -4.00 16.66 -7.74
C LEU A 67 -5.21 16.39 -8.63
N THR A 68 -5.10 16.74 -9.91
CA THR A 68 -6.03 16.35 -10.96
C THR A 68 -5.29 15.56 -12.04
N CYS A 69 -5.95 14.59 -12.65
CA CYS A 69 -5.40 13.76 -13.72
C CYS A 69 -6.46 13.01 -14.50
N ASP A 70 -6.34 13.04 -15.82
CA ASP A 70 -7.16 12.23 -16.73
C ASP A 70 -6.70 10.76 -16.75
N ARG A 71 -5.41 10.53 -16.47
CA ARG A 71 -4.78 9.21 -16.39
C ARG A 71 -3.87 9.12 -15.18
N CYS A 72 -4.39 8.55 -14.11
CA CYS A 72 -3.61 8.16 -12.95
C CYS A 72 -3.67 6.66 -12.75
N VAL A 73 -2.62 6.11 -12.16
CA VAL A 73 -2.61 4.74 -11.67
C VAL A 73 -2.51 4.79 -10.16
N MET A 74 -3.43 4.14 -9.47
CA MET A 74 -3.34 3.90 -8.03
C MET A 74 -2.64 2.56 -7.79
N GLN A 75 -1.56 2.57 -7.02
CA GLN A 75 -0.90 1.36 -6.55
C GLN A 75 -1.34 1.08 -5.12
N TRP A 76 -1.95 -0.09 -4.91
CA TRP A 76 -2.04 -0.72 -3.60
C TRP A 76 -0.81 -1.58 -3.40
N TYR A 77 -0.16 -1.42 -2.25
CA TYR A 77 0.98 -2.24 -1.84
C TYR A 77 0.70 -2.82 -0.46
N TYR A 78 0.86 -4.12 -0.35
CA TYR A 78 0.77 -4.86 0.89
C TYR A 78 2.08 -5.58 1.14
N HIS A 79 2.74 -5.19 2.22
CA HIS A 79 3.91 -5.85 2.75
C HIS A 79 3.45 -6.69 3.93
N ASP A 80 3.58 -8.00 3.82
CA ASP A 80 3.16 -8.90 4.88
C ASP A 80 4.08 -8.80 6.11
N GLY A 81 3.82 -9.61 7.14
CA GLY A 81 4.58 -9.57 8.38
C GLY A 81 4.58 -10.89 9.13
N ASN A 82 4.40 -12.01 8.43
CA ASN A 82 4.27 -13.33 9.03
C ASN A 82 5.53 -14.19 8.88
N GLN A 83 6.60 -13.67 8.25
CA GLN A 83 7.88 -14.36 8.16
C GLN A 83 8.80 -13.99 9.32
N TRP A 84 9.56 -14.96 9.81
CA TRP A 84 10.59 -14.75 10.83
C TRP A 84 11.95 -14.49 10.18
N GLY A 85 12.61 -13.37 10.51
CA GLY A 85 13.87 -13.01 9.88
C GLY A 85 14.76 -12.11 10.73
N ASP A 86 15.91 -11.74 10.15
CA ASP A 86 16.91 -10.87 10.79
C ASP A 86 16.41 -9.42 10.81
N CYS A 87 16.39 -8.80 11.99
CA CYS A 87 15.98 -7.41 12.17
C CYS A 87 17.12 -6.40 11.92
N GLY A 88 18.32 -6.86 11.56
CA GLY A 88 19.48 -6.02 11.24
C GLY A 88 20.20 -5.41 12.45
N ASN A 89 19.77 -5.75 13.66
CA ASN A 89 20.34 -5.27 14.92
C ASN A 89 20.90 -6.43 15.78
N GLY A 90 21.16 -7.59 15.16
CA GLY A 90 21.59 -8.81 15.83
C GLY A 90 20.47 -9.59 16.52
N SER A 91 19.21 -9.18 16.34
CA SER A 91 18.04 -9.93 16.79
C SER A 91 17.23 -10.47 15.60
N PHE A 92 16.41 -11.46 15.88
CA PHE A 92 15.48 -12.04 14.91
C PHE A 92 14.06 -11.93 15.45
N GLY A 93 13.10 -11.76 14.57
CA GLY A 93 11.71 -11.52 14.96
C GLY A 93 10.71 -11.76 13.83
N MET A 94 9.45 -11.83 14.23
CA MET A 94 8.31 -11.87 13.31
C MET A 94 8.19 -10.54 12.56
N GLY A 95 7.99 -10.60 11.25
CA GLY A 95 7.93 -9.42 10.38
C GLY A 95 9.28 -8.77 10.07
N CYS A 96 10.39 -9.35 10.52
CA CYS A 96 11.75 -8.91 10.20
C CYS A 96 12.30 -9.64 8.99
N GLY A 97 13.30 -9.04 8.33
CA GLY A 97 13.89 -9.58 7.11
C GLY A 97 12.94 -9.49 5.92
N ALA A 98 13.18 -10.31 4.89
CA ALA A 98 12.35 -10.34 3.69
C ALA A 98 10.95 -10.86 4.02
N GLN A 99 9.94 -10.12 3.56
CA GLN A 99 8.52 -10.43 3.68
C GLN A 99 7.93 -10.63 2.28
N GLU A 100 6.78 -11.29 2.18
CA GLU A 100 6.07 -11.34 0.90
C GLU A 100 5.45 -9.98 0.59
N GLU A 101 5.51 -9.61 -0.68
CA GLU A 101 5.02 -8.33 -1.17
C GLU A 101 3.97 -8.54 -2.25
N TYR A 102 2.85 -7.83 -2.10
CA TYR A 102 1.74 -7.84 -3.04
C TYR A 102 1.52 -6.43 -3.55
N ARG A 103 1.46 -6.26 -4.87
CA ARG A 103 1.15 -4.97 -5.50
C ARG A 103 0.04 -5.14 -6.52
N ASN A 104 -0.98 -4.29 -6.47
CA ASN A 104 -1.95 -4.17 -7.56
C ASN A 104 -2.07 -2.72 -8.00
N CYS A 105 -2.39 -2.54 -9.28
CA CYS A 105 -2.58 -1.24 -9.89
C CYS A 105 -4.03 -1.11 -10.39
N ALA A 106 -4.58 0.10 -10.30
CA ALA A 106 -5.88 0.45 -10.84
C ALA A 106 -5.81 1.79 -11.59
N ASP A 107 -6.32 1.82 -12.81
CA ASP A 107 -6.47 3.05 -13.59
C ASP A 107 -7.62 3.90 -13.03
N ILE A 108 -7.35 5.17 -12.74
CA ILE A 108 -8.31 6.13 -12.20
C ILE A 108 -8.15 7.52 -12.85
N ALA A 109 -9.16 8.36 -12.67
CA ALA A 109 -9.10 9.79 -12.95
C ALA A 109 -9.50 10.59 -11.71
N ILE A 110 -8.96 11.80 -11.57
CA ILE A 110 -9.24 12.72 -10.44
C ILE A 110 -9.54 14.10 -11.03
N GLU A 111 -10.73 14.62 -10.72
CA GLU A 111 -11.31 15.88 -11.23
C GLU A 111 -11.37 16.97 -10.16
#